data_AF-A0A662A6G6-F1
#
_entry.id   AF-A0A662A6G6-F1
#
_cell.length_a   1.000
_cell.length_b   1.000
_cell.length_c   1.000
_cell.angle_alpha   90.00
_cell.angle_beta   90.00
_cell.angle_gamma   90.00
#
_symmetry.space_group_name_H-M   'P 1'
#
loop_
_entity.id
_entity.type
_entity.pdbx_description
1 polymer ?
#
loop_
_entity_poly.entity_id
_entity_poly.type
_entity_poly.pdbx_seq_one_letter_code
_entity_poly.pdbx_strand_id
1 'polypeptide(L)'
;QPYRAAGPVTSEEYLSLEEHYDKQMKELIGVDPTGKSVEERMKITKTYRLEQYEKLLDAVYKRRGWTKNGIPTIEHLKDLGMDLPELIETVTPHL
;
A
#
# COMPACT_ATOMS: atom_id res chain seq x y z
N GLN A 1 4.57 1.44 -1.23
CA GLN A 1 4.88 2.42 -0.16
C GLN A 1 6.18 2.02 0.49
N PRO A 2 7.18 2.91 0.66
CA PRO A 2 8.40 2.57 1.39
C PRO A 2 8.07 2.16 2.83
N TYR A 3 8.75 1.14 3.38
CA TYR A 3 8.50 0.62 4.73
C TYR A 3 8.55 1.68 5.84
N ARG A 4 9.36 2.73 5.63
CA ARG A 4 9.46 3.92 6.49
C ARG A 4 8.14 4.70 6.58
N ALA A 5 7.41 4.79 5.47
CA ALA A 5 6.16 5.56 5.40
C ALA A 5 4.96 4.78 5.95
N ALA A 6 5.09 3.46 6.14
CA ALA A 6 4.00 2.60 6.61
C ALA A 6 3.76 2.68 8.13
N GLY A 7 4.62 3.37 8.89
CA GLY A 7 4.46 3.52 10.34
C GLY A 7 5.81 3.70 11.07
N PRO A 8 5.78 3.83 12.40
CA PRO A 8 6.98 4.06 13.21
C PRO A 8 8.01 2.96 12.98
N VAL A 9 9.27 3.34 12.80
CA VAL A 9 10.40 2.40 12.57
C VAL A 9 11.07 2.02 13.86
N THR A 10 11.10 2.91 14.85
CA THR A 10 11.64 2.62 16.18
C THR A 10 10.55 2.62 17.25
N SER A 11 10.83 1.98 18.38
CA SER A 11 9.90 1.94 19.51
C SER A 11 9.66 3.33 20.09
N GLU A 12 10.67 4.20 20.10
CA GLU A 12 10.54 5.59 20.58
C GLU A 12 9.55 6.40 19.73
N GLU A 13 9.55 6.20 18.41
CA GLU A 13 8.60 6.86 17.52
C GLU A 13 7.17 6.40 17.79
N TYR A 14 6.97 5.11 18.08
CA TYR A 14 5.67 4.61 18.49
C TYR A 14 5.24 5.25 19.81
N LEU A 15 6.11 5.20 20.81
CA LEU A 15 5.84 5.71 22.16
C LEU A 15 5.57 7.22 22.19
N SER A 16 6.24 8.00 21.33
CA SER A 16 6.01 9.44 21.21
C SER A 16 4.58 9.82 20.81
N LEU A 17 3.85 8.89 20.19
CA LEU A 17 2.46 9.05 19.72
C LEU A 17 1.60 7.84 20.11
N GLU A 18 1.89 7.23 21.27
CA GLU A 18 1.27 5.98 21.70
C GLU A 18 -0.25 6.06 21.72
N GLU A 19 -0.81 7.08 22.36
CA GLU A 19 -2.27 7.28 22.45
C GLU A 19 -2.93 7.32 21.06
N HIS A 20 -2.28 7.97 20.09
CA HIS A 20 -2.78 8.05 18.73
C HIS A 20 -2.81 6.67 18.05
N TYR A 21 -1.71 5.92 18.15
CA TYR A 21 -1.62 4.60 17.53
C TYR A 21 -2.52 3.56 18.21
N ASP A 22 -2.59 3.56 19.54
CA ASP A 22 -3.45 2.66 20.31
C ASP A 22 -4.93 2.94 20.00
N LYS A 23 -5.33 4.22 19.88
CA LYS A 23 -6.69 4.59 19.47
C LYS A 23 -7.01 4.07 18.06
N GLN A 24 -6.12 4.29 17.09
CA GLN A 24 -6.31 3.75 15.73
C GLN A 24 -6.38 2.22 15.73
N MET A 25 -5.59 1.56 16.56
CA MET A 25 -5.60 0.11 16.67
C MET A 25 -6.95 -0.42 17.18
N LYS A 26 -7.53 0.22 18.20
CA LYS A 26 -8.86 -0.13 18.71
C LYS A 26 -9.96 0.18 17.69
N GLU A 27 -9.99 1.40 17.17
CA GLU A 27 -11.14 1.91 16.40
C GLU A 27 -11.14 1.49 14.93
N LEU A 28 -9.97 1.47 14.28
CA LEU A 28 -9.86 1.20 12.84
C LEU A 28 -9.42 -0.23 12.54
N ILE A 29 -8.50 -0.77 13.35
CA ILE A 29 -7.95 -2.13 13.16
C ILE A 29 -8.80 -3.16 13.91
N GLY A 30 -9.52 -2.76 14.97
CA GLY A 30 -10.34 -3.65 15.79
C GLY A 30 -9.53 -4.55 16.73
N VAL A 31 -8.31 -4.14 17.09
CA VAL A 31 -7.40 -4.89 17.96
C VAL A 31 -7.18 -4.13 19.26
N ASP A 32 -7.25 -4.81 20.40
CA ASP A 32 -6.90 -4.21 21.68
C ASP A 32 -5.36 -4.20 21.88
N PRO A 33 -4.70 -3.02 22.00
CA PRO A 33 -3.28 -2.91 22.31
C PRO A 33 -2.92 -3.38 23.72
N THR A 34 -3.86 -3.48 24.67
CA THR A 34 -3.55 -3.84 26.05
C THR A 34 -2.90 -5.23 26.14
N GLY A 35 -1.76 -5.30 26.84
CA GLY A 35 -0.98 -6.54 27.00
C GLY A 35 -0.04 -6.89 25.85
N LYS A 36 0.02 -6.07 24.78
CA LYS A 36 0.95 -6.26 23.66
C LYS A 36 2.26 -5.51 23.87
N SER A 37 3.36 -6.07 23.36
CA SER A 37 4.64 -5.36 23.32
C SER A 37 4.59 -4.18 22.34
N VAL A 38 5.52 -3.23 22.47
CA VAL A 38 5.61 -2.10 21.51
C VAL A 38 5.88 -2.61 20.10
N GLU A 39 6.73 -3.62 19.95
CA GLU A 39 7.09 -4.24 18.67
C GLU A 39 5.88 -4.90 18.00
N GLU A 40 5.06 -5.62 18.77
CA GLU A 40 3.81 -6.20 18.28
C GLU A 40 2.85 -5.11 17.80
N ARG A 41 2.68 -4.06 18.60
CA ARG A 41 1.81 -2.93 18.25
C ARG A 41 2.27 -2.20 17.00
N MET A 42 3.58 -1.98 16.86
CA MET A 42 4.20 -1.42 15.67
C MET A 42 3.96 -2.30 14.44
N LYS A 43 4.15 -3.62 14.57
CA LYS A 43 3.93 -4.58 13.49
C LYS A 43 2.48 -4.56 13.01
N ILE A 44 1.51 -4.63 13.94
CA ILE A 44 0.08 -4.56 13.62
C ILE A 44 -0.24 -3.27 12.85
N THR A 45 0.25 -2.13 13.35
CA THR A 45 0.04 -0.82 12.72
C THR A 45 0.59 -0.79 11.29
N LYS A 46 1.81 -1.29 11.08
CA LYS A 46 2.44 -1.34 9.76
C LYS A 46 1.70 -2.26 8.80
N THR A 47 1.34 -3.47 9.25
CA THR A 47 0.59 -4.44 8.43
C THR A 47 -0.71 -3.83 7.95
N TYR A 48 -1.49 -3.25 8.85
CA TYR A 48 -2.75 -2.59 8.49
C TYR A 48 -2.53 -1.47 7.46
N ARG A 49 -1.55 -0.59 7.67
CA ARG A 49 -1.28 0.53 6.75
C ARG A 49 -0.81 0.07 5.37
N LEU A 50 0.01 -0.99 5.30
CA LEU A 50 0.41 -1.59 4.03
C LEU A 50 -0.80 -2.17 3.29
N GLU A 51 -1.71 -2.86 3.97
CA GLU A 51 -2.93 -3.39 3.35
C GLU A 51 -3.85 -2.29 2.82
N GLN A 52 -3.98 -1.16 3.54
CA GLN A 52 -4.73 -0.01 3.03
C GLN A 52 -4.08 0.61 1.79
N TYR A 53 -2.75 0.65 1.76
CA TYR A 53 -2.02 1.13 0.60
C TYR A 53 -2.19 0.22 -0.62
N GLU A 54 -2.14 -1.11 -0.45
CA GLU A 54 -2.38 -2.06 -1.54
C GLU A 54 -3.80 -1.91 -2.11
N LYS A 55 -4.82 -1.75 -1.24
CA LYS A 55 -6.20 -1.48 -1.69
C LYS A 55 -6.31 -0.19 -2.49
N LEU A 56 -5.58 0.86 -2.09
CA LEU A 56 -5.53 2.11 -2.83
C LEU A 56 -4.87 1.91 -4.20
N LEU A 57 -3.74 1.19 -4.26
CA LEU A 57 -3.07 0.88 -5.53
C LEU A 57 -3.99 0.12 -6.48
N ASP A 58 -4.65 -0.94 -6.01
CA ASP A 58 -5.60 -1.72 -6.80
C ASP A 58 -6.71 -0.82 -7.40
N ALA A 59 -7.29 0.06 -6.59
CA ALA A 59 -8.31 0.99 -7.03
C ALA A 59 -7.78 2.00 -8.07
N VAL A 60 -6.57 2.52 -7.86
CA VAL A 60 -5.94 3.50 -8.75
C VAL A 60 -5.53 2.87 -10.08
N TYR A 61 -4.90 1.69 -10.05
CA TYR A 61 -4.50 0.96 -11.26
C TYR A 61 -5.71 0.59 -12.09
N LYS A 62 -6.76 0.05 -11.46
CA LYS A 62 -8.02 -0.22 -12.14
C LYS A 62 -8.60 1.04 -12.81
N ARG A 63 -8.63 2.17 -12.10
CA ARG A 63 -9.15 3.44 -12.65
C ARG A 63 -8.32 3.95 -13.82
N ARG A 64 -7.01 3.68 -13.83
CA ARG A 64 -6.10 4.08 -14.90
C ARG A 64 -6.05 3.10 -16.07
N GLY A 65 -6.78 1.97 -16.02
CA GLY A 65 -6.67 0.94 -17.06
C GLY A 65 -5.34 0.19 -17.02
N TRP A 66 -4.77 0.03 -15.81
CA TRP A 66 -3.50 -0.67 -15.58
C TRP A 66 -3.76 -2.04 -14.93
N THR A 67 -2.82 -2.96 -15.14
CA THR A 67 -2.79 -4.25 -14.46
C THR A 67 -2.40 -4.09 -12.99
N LYS A 68 -2.58 -5.16 -12.20
CA LYS A 68 -2.17 -5.19 -10.78
C LYS A 68 -0.66 -5.04 -10.58
N ASN A 69 0.13 -5.32 -11.62
CA ASN A 69 1.58 -5.15 -11.60
C ASN A 69 2.01 -3.70 -11.93
N GLY A 70 1.06 -2.77 -12.07
CA GLY A 70 1.35 -1.37 -12.35
C GLY A 70 1.73 -1.11 -13.81
N ILE A 71 1.25 -1.93 -14.74
CA ILE A 71 1.56 -1.81 -16.17
C ILE A 71 0.29 -1.40 -16.92
N PRO A 72 0.31 -0.36 -17.77
CA PRO A 72 -0.80 -0.02 -18.64
C PRO A 72 -1.26 -1.22 -19.49
N THR A 73 -2.57 -1.46 -19.57
CA THR A 73 -3.09 -2.48 -20.50
C THR A 73 -2.89 -2.04 -21.95
N ILE A 74 -2.83 -3.00 -22.88
CA ILE A 74 -2.72 -2.70 -24.31
C ILE A 74 -3.91 -1.86 -24.81
N GLU A 75 -5.12 -2.13 -24.31
CA GLU A 75 -6.31 -1.33 -24.60
C GLU A 75 -6.11 0.12 -24.17
N HIS A 76 -5.64 0.35 -22.95
CA HIS A 76 -5.37 1.69 -22.46
C HIS A 76 -4.26 2.40 -23.26
N LEU A 77 -3.21 1.69 -23.69
CA LEU A 77 -2.16 2.26 -24.54
C LEU A 77 -2.70 2.70 -25.91
N LYS A 78 -3.60 1.92 -26.51
CA LYS A 78 -4.28 2.28 -27.78
C LYS A 78 -5.15 3.51 -27.61
N ASP A 79 -5.92 3.59 -26.53
CA ASP A 79 -6.78 4.75 -26.24
C ASP A 79 -5.96 6.05 -26.09
N LEU A 80 -4.73 5.94 -25.59
CA LEU A 80 -3.79 7.07 -25.47
C LEU A 80 -3.02 7.38 -26.77
N GLY A 81 -3.17 6.58 -27.83
CA GLY A 81 -2.36 6.71 -29.05
C GLY A 81 -0.88 6.37 -28.83
N MET A 82 -0.58 5.51 -27.86
CA MET A 82 0.76 5.06 -27.48
C MET A 82 0.98 3.58 -27.83
N ASP A 83 0.35 3.07 -28.89
CA ASP A 83 0.44 1.67 -29.32
C ASP A 83 1.61 1.40 -30.28
N LEU A 84 2.71 2.15 -30.13
CA LEU A 84 3.96 1.91 -30.84
C LEU A 84 4.38 0.42 -30.71
N PRO A 85 4.72 -0.27 -31.81
CA PRO A 85 5.08 -1.69 -31.77
C PRO A 85 6.14 -2.03 -30.73
N GLU A 86 7.15 -1.17 -30.59
CA GLU A 86 8.26 -1.33 -29.65
C GLU A 86 7.79 -1.24 -28.19
N LEU A 87 6.80 -0.38 -27.90
CA LEU A 87 6.24 -0.27 -26.56
C LEU A 87 5.37 -1.49 -26.24
N ILE A 88 4.58 -1.96 -27.20
CA ILE A 88 3.77 -3.18 -27.04
C ILE A 88 4.67 -4.39 -26.79
N GLU A 89 5.74 -4.54 -27.58
CA GLU A 89 6.74 -5.60 -27.38
C GLU A 89 7.38 -5.52 -25.99
N THR A 90 7.67 -4.30 -25.50
CA THR A 90 8.28 -4.09 -24.18
C THR A 90 7.34 -4.47 -23.03
N VAL A 91 6.04 -4.15 -23.10
CA VAL A 91 5.11 -4.40 -22.00
C VAL A 91 4.57 -5.83 -21.99
N THR A 92 4.47 -6.49 -23.15
CA THR A 92 3.85 -7.83 -23.30
C THR A 92 4.43 -8.89 -22.36
N PRO A 93 5.75 -9.01 -22.13
CA PRO A 93 6.32 -10.00 -21.21
C PRO A 93 5.93 -9.81 -19.75
N HIS A 94 5.34 -8.67 -19.39
CA HIS A 94 5.04 -8.28 -18.01
C HIS A 94 3.53 -8.17 -17.70
N LEU A 95 2.68 -8.32 -18.71
CA LEU A 95 1.21 -8.32 -18.61
C LEU A 95 0.69 -9.70 -18.16
#